data_AF-A0A8J7YQ93-F1
#
_entry.id   AF-A0A8J7YQ93-F1
#
_cell.length_a   1.000
_cell.length_b   1.000
_cell.length_c   1.000
_cell.angle_alpha   90.00
_cell.angle_beta   90.00
_cell.angle_gamma   90.00
#
_symmetry.space_group_name_H-M   'P 1'
#
loop_
_entity.id
_entity.type
_entity.pdbx_description
1 polymer ?
#
loop_
_entity_poly.entity_id
_entity_poly.type
_entity_poly.pdbx_seq_one_letter_code
_entity_poly.pdbx_strand_id
1 'polypeptide(L)'
;PIAEHQAIQFKLADMGMKTEALRYFLYNVASRADRMGNQPATWTENDRRSLTRHAAMLKVLASETASFCVDESLQIHGGTGFTKRTEIERMYRDARISEIYEGTNEIQRMVIGRNIARYGLE
;
A
#
# COMPACT_ATOMS: atom_id res chain seq x y z
N PRO A 1 26.72 1.35 15.09
CA PRO A 1 25.71 0.43 14.52
C PRO A 1 25.45 0.72 13.03
N ILE A 2 25.07 -0.24 12.17
CA ILE A 2 24.93 0.06 10.72
C ILE A 2 23.87 1.13 10.41
N ALA A 3 22.90 1.31 11.31
CA ALA A 3 21.87 2.35 11.23
C ALA A 3 22.42 3.79 11.31
N GLU A 4 23.67 3.98 11.73
CA GLU A 4 24.33 5.29 11.78
C GLU A 4 24.93 5.69 10.42
N HIS A 5 25.01 4.76 9.46
CA HIS A 5 25.49 5.07 8.12
C HIS A 5 24.42 5.78 7.30
N GLN A 6 24.79 6.87 6.63
CA GLN A 6 23.91 7.71 5.83
C GLN A 6 23.06 6.92 4.83
N ALA A 7 23.65 5.95 4.13
CA ALA A 7 22.93 5.12 3.16
C ALA A 7 21.80 4.29 3.78
N ILE A 8 21.96 3.84 5.04
CA ILE A 8 20.93 3.10 5.78
C ILE A 8 19.87 4.07 6.30
N GLN A 9 20.27 5.26 6.77
CA GLN A 9 19.34 6.29 7.21
C GLN A 9 18.38 6.73 6.09
N PHE A 10 18.86 6.84 4.85
CA PHE A 10 18.01 7.14 3.70
C PHE A 10 16.93 6.09 3.48
N LYS A 11 17.29 4.80 3.51
CA LYS A 11 16.33 3.70 3.38
C LYS A 11 15.28 3.74 4.49
N LEU A 12 15.71 3.92 5.74
CA LEU A 12 14.82 4.03 6.90
C LEU A 12 13.89 5.25 6.79
N ALA A 13 14.39 6.38 6.30
CA ALA A 13 13.58 7.58 6.08
C ALA A 13 12.51 7.34 5.01
N ASP A 14 12.87 6.78 3.85
CA ASP A 14 11.92 6.49 2.76
C ASP A 14 10.85 5.48 3.18
N MET A 15 11.26 4.41 3.88
CA MET A 15 10.36 3.41 4.45
C MET A 15 9.38 4.04 5.45
N GLY A 16 9.89 4.87 6.36
CA GLY A 16 9.10 5.57 7.37
C GLY A 16 8.09 6.53 6.73
N MET A 17 8.53 7.35 5.78
CA MET A 17 7.68 8.31 5.07
C MET A 17 6.54 7.62 4.32
N LYS A 18 6.84 6.55 3.56
CA LYS A 18 5.83 5.79 2.82
C LYS A 18 4.82 5.14 3.76
N THR A 19 5.30 4.53 4.84
CA THR A 19 4.44 3.86 5.84
C THR A 19 3.52 4.86 6.53
N GLU A 20 4.03 6.03 6.89
CA GLU A 20 3.22 7.05 7.55
C GLU A 20 2.18 7.65 6.60
N ALA A 21 2.56 7.97 5.36
CA ALA A 21 1.62 8.42 4.34
C ALA A 21 0.52 7.39 4.06
N LEU A 22 0.90 6.10 3.96
CA LEU A 22 -0.03 5.00 3.79
C LEU A 22 -1.00 4.89 4.98
N ARG A 23 -0.50 5.03 6.22
CA ARG A 23 -1.32 4.98 7.43
C ARG A 23 -2.39 6.07 7.43
N TYR A 24 -2.03 7.31 7.12
CA TYR A 24 -3.00 8.40 7.01
C TYR A 24 -4.04 8.12 5.93
N PHE A 25 -3.61 7.62 4.77
CA PHE A 25 -4.52 7.32 3.68
C PHE A 25 -5.49 6.17 4.03
N LEU A 26 -4.98 5.10 4.65
CA LEU A 26 -5.77 3.98 5.14
C LEU A 26 -6.88 4.44 6.09
N TYR A 27 -6.53 5.19 7.14
CA TYR A 27 -7.51 5.65 8.11
C TYR A 27 -8.50 6.66 7.53
N ASN A 28 -8.06 7.50 6.58
CA ASN A 28 -8.97 8.41 5.89
C ASN A 28 -10.02 7.64 5.08
N VAL A 29 -9.60 6.62 4.33
CA VAL A 29 -10.51 5.79 3.52
C VAL A 29 -11.43 4.95 4.40
N ALA A 30 -10.89 4.34 5.46
CA ALA A 30 -11.69 3.59 6.42
C ALA A 30 -12.75 4.48 7.10
N SER A 31 -12.36 5.65 7.61
CA SER A 31 -13.30 6.57 8.24
C SER A 31 -14.39 7.06 7.28
N ARG A 32 -14.05 7.25 5.99
CA ARG A 32 -15.05 7.57 4.95
C ARG A 32 -16.05 6.43 4.77
N ALA A 33 -15.56 5.20 4.66
CA ALA A 33 -16.43 4.02 4.56
C ALA A 33 -17.36 3.88 5.78
N ASP A 34 -16.83 4.06 6.99
CA ASP A 34 -17.60 3.99 8.23
C ASP A 34 -18.73 5.03 8.28
N ARG A 35 -18.45 6.27 7.85
CA ARG A 35 -19.44 7.37 7.80
C ARG A 35 -20.57 7.11 6.81
N MET A 36 -20.30 6.36 5.74
CA MET A 36 -21.33 5.97 4.76
C MET A 36 -22.28 4.89 5.34
N GLY A 37 -21.88 4.22 6.42
CA GLY A 37 -22.68 3.23 7.12
C GLY A 37 -22.80 1.89 6.38
N ASN A 38 -23.33 0.89 7.09
CA ASN A 38 -23.35 -0.51 6.65
C ASN A 38 -24.55 -0.86 5.74
N GLN A 39 -25.25 0.12 5.18
CA GLN A 39 -26.37 -0.10 4.28
C GLN A 39 -26.02 0.40 2.88
N PRO A 40 -25.39 -0.43 2.02
CA PRO A 40 -24.97 0.00 0.69
C PRO A 40 -26.10 0.57 -0.17
N ALA A 41 -27.37 0.23 0.10
CA ALA A 41 -28.54 0.77 -0.59
C ALA A 41 -28.74 2.28 -0.37
N THR A 42 -28.29 2.83 0.75
CA THR A 42 -28.46 4.26 1.08
C THR A 42 -27.36 5.14 0.48
N TRP A 43 -26.30 4.53 -0.05
CA TRP A 43 -25.16 5.27 -0.59
C TRP A 43 -25.55 6.01 -1.87
N THR A 44 -25.06 7.24 -2.03
CA THR A 44 -25.21 7.94 -3.30
C THR A 44 -24.27 7.33 -4.34
N GLU A 45 -24.54 7.58 -5.62
CA GLU A 45 -23.63 7.17 -6.70
C GLU A 45 -22.24 7.79 -6.53
N ASN A 46 -22.19 9.05 -6.07
CA ASN A 46 -20.93 9.74 -5.84
C ASN A 46 -20.12 9.08 -4.70
N ASP A 47 -20.78 8.66 -3.63
CA ASP A 47 -20.12 7.99 -2.50
C ASP A 47 -19.53 6.65 -2.93
N ARG A 48 -20.31 5.83 -3.66
CA ARG A 48 -19.84 4.55 -4.22
C ARG A 48 -18.60 4.77 -5.08
N ARG A 49 -18.70 5.68 -6.05
CA ARG A 49 -17.62 5.99 -6.98
C ARG A 49 -16.36 6.46 -6.26
N SER A 50 -16.51 7.39 -5.32
CA SER A 50 -15.40 7.95 -4.54
C SER A 50 -14.73 6.85 -3.72
N LEU A 51 -15.50 6.01 -3.02
CA LEU A 51 -14.96 4.94 -2.21
C LEU A 51 -14.25 3.88 -3.07
N THR A 52 -14.83 3.48 -4.20
CA THR A 52 -14.17 2.55 -5.14
C THR A 52 -12.83 3.08 -5.61
N ARG A 53 -12.74 4.36 -5.99
CA ARG A 53 -11.49 4.99 -6.42
C ARG A 53 -10.44 4.97 -5.32
N HIS A 54 -10.79 5.44 -4.12
CA HIS A 54 -9.84 5.52 -3.02
C HIS A 54 -9.42 4.14 -2.50
N ALA A 55 -10.33 3.16 -2.46
CA ALA A 55 -10.01 1.79 -2.08
C ALA A 55 -9.02 1.14 -3.07
N ALA A 56 -9.22 1.34 -4.38
CA ALA A 56 -8.31 0.87 -5.41
C ALA A 56 -6.91 1.51 -5.27
N MET A 57 -6.85 2.84 -5.08
CA MET A 57 -5.60 3.56 -4.82
C MET A 57 -4.89 3.03 -3.58
N LEU A 58 -5.64 2.83 -2.49
CA LEU A 58 -5.11 2.36 -1.22
C LEU A 58 -4.54 0.94 -1.36
N LYS A 59 -5.24 0.03 -2.04
CA LYS A 59 -4.75 -1.34 -2.30
C LYS A 59 -3.39 -1.32 -3.00
N VAL A 60 -3.28 -0.57 -4.10
CA VAL A 60 -2.04 -0.45 -4.87
C VAL A 60 -0.93 0.15 -4.00
N LEU A 61 -1.21 1.28 -3.34
CA LEU A 61 -0.22 1.94 -2.50
C LEU A 61 0.25 1.05 -1.34
N ALA A 62 -0.66 0.32 -0.72
CA ALA A 62 -0.36 -0.55 0.41
C ALA A 62 0.56 -1.71 0.00
N SER A 63 0.20 -2.43 -1.06
CA SER A 63 0.99 -3.57 -1.56
C SER A 63 2.39 -3.14 -2.01
N GLU A 64 2.50 -2.03 -2.76
CA GLU A 64 3.78 -1.55 -3.25
C GLU A 64 4.66 -0.94 -2.15
N THR A 65 4.06 -0.31 -1.15
CA THR A 65 4.78 0.14 0.05
C THR A 65 5.32 -1.05 0.85
N ALA A 66 4.51 -2.10 1.02
CA ALA A 66 4.94 -3.32 1.70
C ALA A 66 6.11 -3.99 0.95
N SER A 67 5.98 -4.18 -0.37
CA SER A 67 7.07 -4.71 -1.21
C SER A 67 8.35 -3.89 -1.08
N PHE A 68 8.26 -2.56 -1.19
CA PHE A 68 9.40 -1.66 -1.03
C PHE A 68 10.06 -1.81 0.34
N CYS A 69 9.29 -1.74 1.43
CA CYS A 69 9.84 -1.80 2.77
C CYS A 69 10.53 -3.14 3.06
N VAL A 70 9.99 -4.24 2.54
CA VAL A 70 10.55 -5.57 2.76
C VAL A 70 11.82 -5.79 1.91
N ASP A 71 11.84 -5.32 0.67
CA ASP A 71 13.03 -5.35 -0.19
C ASP A 71 14.19 -4.55 0.44
N GLU A 72 13.91 -3.33 0.89
CA GLU A 72 14.88 -2.48 1.57
C GLU A 72 15.36 -3.09 2.90
N SER A 73 14.46 -3.73 3.65
CA SER A 73 14.82 -4.45 4.87
C SER A 73 15.76 -5.62 4.59
N LEU A 74 15.53 -6.35 3.49
CA LEU A 74 16.42 -7.43 3.04
C LEU A 74 17.81 -6.89 2.71
N GLN A 75 17.88 -5.78 1.96
CA GLN A 75 19.14 -5.14 1.62
C GLN A 75 19.93 -4.66 2.85
N ILE A 76 19.25 -4.13 3.88
CA ILE A 76 19.86 -3.72 5.15
C ILE A 76 20.48 -4.92 5.90
N HIS A 77 19.84 -6.09 5.83
CA HIS A 77 20.32 -7.31 6.50
C HIS A 77 21.34 -8.10 5.65
N GLY A 78 21.62 -7.66 4.42
CA GLY A 78 22.60 -8.26 3.53
C GLY A 78 22.37 -9.76 3.30
N GLY A 79 23.46 -10.53 3.20
CA GLY A 79 23.36 -11.98 2.96
C GLY A 79 22.61 -12.74 4.05
N THR A 80 22.64 -12.27 5.30
CA THR A 80 21.85 -12.85 6.39
C THR A 80 20.35 -12.71 6.13
N GLY A 81 19.91 -11.59 5.54
CA GLY A 81 18.51 -11.37 5.18
C GLY A 81 17.96 -12.35 4.14
N PHE A 82 18.82 -12.99 3.35
CA PHE A 82 18.46 -14.03 2.37
C PHE A 82 18.59 -15.46 2.93
N THR A 83 19.03 -15.59 4.19
CA THR A 83 19.15 -16.91 4.83
C THR A 83 17.77 -17.46 5.16
N LYS A 84 17.52 -18.71 4.78
CA LYS A 84 16.26 -19.41 5.10
C LYS A 84 16.00 -19.36 6.60
N ARG A 85 14.71 -19.21 6.96
CA ARG A 85 14.22 -19.12 8.35
C ARG A 85 14.49 -17.79 9.06
N THR A 86 15.04 -16.79 8.37
CA THR A 86 14.97 -15.41 8.88
C THR A 86 13.57 -14.84 8.62
N GLU A 87 13.16 -13.89 9.44
CA GLU A 87 11.83 -13.27 9.28
C GLU A 87 11.75 -12.46 7.98
N ILE A 88 12.84 -11.84 7.57
CA ILE A 88 12.89 -10.96 6.40
C ILE A 88 12.77 -11.76 5.11
N GLU A 89 13.46 -12.90 5.01
CA GLU A 89 13.30 -13.82 3.88
C GLU A 89 11.84 -14.28 3.74
N ARG A 90 11.20 -14.62 4.87
CA ARG A 90 9.78 -15.00 4.90
C ARG A 90 8.89 -13.85 4.45
N MET A 91 9.06 -12.67 5.03
CA MET A 91 8.30 -11.47 4.67
C MET A 91 8.47 -11.11 3.19
N TYR A 92 9.67 -11.27 2.63
CA TYR A 92 9.94 -10.97 1.22
C TYR A 92 9.12 -11.85 0.28
N ARG A 93 9.06 -13.15 0.58
CA ARG A 93 8.19 -14.07 -0.18
C ARG A 93 6.72 -13.75 0.03
N ASP A 94 6.29 -13.51 1.27
CA ASP A 94 4.89 -13.28 1.60
C ASP A 94 4.37 -11.97 1.00
N ALA A 95 5.21 -10.92 0.92
CA ALA A 95 4.83 -9.64 0.34
C ALA A 95 4.48 -9.74 -1.17
N ARG A 96 5.12 -10.65 -1.91
CA ARG A 96 4.93 -10.77 -3.38
C ARG A 96 3.48 -11.04 -3.79
N ILE A 97 2.72 -11.78 -2.98
CA ILE A 97 1.34 -12.12 -3.35
C ILE A 97 0.39 -10.92 -3.22
N SER A 98 0.74 -9.92 -2.41
CA SER A 98 -0.12 -8.77 -2.12
C SER A 98 -0.42 -7.90 -3.36
N GLU A 99 0.50 -7.86 -4.32
CA GLU A 99 0.32 -7.15 -5.60
C GLU A 99 -0.64 -7.89 -6.55
N ILE A 100 -0.95 -9.16 -6.27
CA ILE A 100 -1.77 -10.04 -7.12
C ILE A 100 -3.19 -10.22 -6.56
N TYR A 101 -3.33 -10.38 -5.24
CA TYR A 101 -4.64 -10.55 -4.59
C TYR A 101 -5.52 -9.30 -4.69
N GLU A 102 -6.84 -9.48 -4.52
CA GLU A 102 -7.86 -8.43 -4.63
C GLU A 102 -7.85 -7.70 -5.98
N GLY A 103 -7.46 -8.41 -7.04
CA GLY A 103 -7.19 -7.87 -8.37
C GLY A 103 -5.77 -7.30 -8.46
N THR A 104 -5.04 -7.64 -9.53
CA THR A 104 -3.64 -7.21 -9.67
C THR A 104 -3.53 -5.69 -9.64
N ASN A 105 -2.35 -5.17 -9.31
CA ASN A 105 -2.15 -3.72 -9.26
C ASN A 105 -2.43 -3.03 -10.61
N GLU A 106 -2.25 -3.72 -11.73
CA GLU A 106 -2.60 -3.23 -13.07
C GLU A 106 -4.11 -3.13 -13.25
N ILE A 107 -4.86 -4.14 -12.79
CA ILE A 107 -6.33 -4.09 -12.77
C ILE A 107 -6.82 -2.91 -11.92
N GLN A 108 -6.23 -2.72 -10.74
CA GLN A 108 -6.57 -1.60 -9.86
C GLN A 108 -6.24 -0.24 -10.49
N ARG A 109 -5.08 -0.12 -11.15
CA ARG A 109 -4.71 1.07 -11.94
C ARG A 109 -5.70 1.35 -13.07
N MET A 110 -6.23 0.32 -13.75
CA MET A 110 -7.29 0.52 -14.73
C MET A 110 -8.58 1.06 -14.10
N VAL A 111 -8.99 0.56 -12.92
CA VAL A 111 -10.14 1.08 -12.18
C VAL A 111 -9.94 2.56 -11.82
N ILE A 112 -8.77 2.89 -11.26
CA ILE A 112 -8.39 4.27 -10.90
C ILE A 112 -8.41 5.18 -12.13
N GLY A 113 -7.73 4.77 -13.20
CA GLY A 113 -7.61 5.55 -14.44
C GLY A 113 -8.96 5.81 -15.09
N ARG A 114 -9.84 4.79 -15.19
CA ARG A 114 -11.21 4.97 -15.71
C ARG A 114 -12.03 5.92 -14.86
N ASN A 115 -11.91 5.85 -13.54
CA ASN A 115 -12.64 6.72 -12.62
C ASN A 115 -12.17 8.18 -12.71
N ILE A 116 -10.86 8.42 -12.86
CA ILE A 116 -10.31 9.77 -13.06
C ILE A 116 -10.70 10.31 -14.44
N ALA A 117 -10.55 9.52 -15.50
CA ALA A 117 -10.86 9.97 -16.86
C ALA A 117 -12.33 10.37 -17.03
N ARG A 118 -13.25 9.64 -16.41
CA ARG A 118 -14.69 9.89 -16.56
C ARG A 118 -15.18 11.06 -15.72
N TYR A 119 -14.60 11.30 -14.55
CA TYR A 119 -15.14 12.34 -13.68
C TYR A 119 -14.13 13.06 -12.77
N GLY A 120 -12.87 13.15 -13.18
CA GLY A 120 -11.85 13.97 -12.52
C GLY A 120 -11.33 13.40 -11.20
N LEU A 121 -10.45 14.18 -10.56
CA LEU A 121 -9.89 13.86 -9.24
C LEU A 121 -10.87 14.15 -8.10
N GLU A 122 -11.80 15.09 -8.32
CA GLU A 122 -12.87 15.48 -7.38
C GLU A 122 -14.09 14.56 -7.57
#